data_AF-A0A661PHQ6-F1
#
_entry.id   AF-A0A661PHQ6-F1
#
_cell.length_a   1.000
_cell.length_b   1.000
_cell.length_c   1.000
_cell.angle_alpha   90.00
_cell.angle_beta   90.00
_cell.angle_gamma   90.00
#
_symmetry.space_group_name_H-M   'P 1'
#
loop_
_entity.id
_entity.type
_entity.pdbx_description
1 polymer ?
#
loop_
_entity_poly.entity_id
_entity_poly.type
_entity_poly.pdbx_seq_one_letter_code
_entity_poly.pdbx_strand_id
1 'polypeptide(L)'
;MATNRTEGPFRLGWLSKLMGAYRHRRGKDDGKGTVMLGTPPMTDAPEDLQSNAGADRAAPESESESESVSEPEPESPGSTRTSRGTLVMDAPERASDLGAPSRQPPASPVSRSGTVLMDPAPRSSAHGRPSRPSAPTGRRRSRTTIYDISAIAERLSTIHPQPQPSLRRQLKLSFIISLTLMLLLTMVLVGGAWRVVLGVLAGTGATTLTIWGTLRSLPKIAKWLGPREIPGRPWMWLAGALVLVSGATGLLIMSLSVATASLAVVGVPDVTPPDEPTEEEEASPPSEKPVRADKYVKRDAHVKLGDGVLYAPPGFASTDGRFDLLMHYHGNVELVEQSVEAAKLNALVYIINYGESSGRYSRPLRRPDAFDNMLTSVEARAATALRLANPRVGRVALSSWSAGYGAVYHILRSRSRLDRVDALLLLDSLHGQYAPGQETKLLGLRLKPFVTFARRALVGEKLMVLTHSAVQTHGYPNTTATADALLQRLGLSRTKATAETASPPEVELEVVVKAFPSGERNWMKVDSEVHQRAFHLLGCSGTHKGDHIAHLAQMSVTVLPRLAERWQQAPPSPTP
;
A
#
# COMPACT_ATOMS: atom_id res chain seq x y z
N MET A 1 -40.80 2.56 16.90
CA MET A 1 -40.69 1.17 17.41
C MET A 1 -39.66 0.41 16.60
N ALA A 2 -38.87 -0.45 17.26
CA ALA A 2 -37.96 -1.49 16.72
C ALA A 2 -37.26 -1.25 15.36
N THR A 3 -35.97 -0.88 15.41
CA THR A 3 -35.04 -0.91 14.28
C THR A 3 -34.46 -2.31 14.05
N ASN A 4 -34.50 -2.82 12.81
CA ASN A 4 -33.79 -4.05 12.43
C ASN A 4 -32.43 -3.71 11.81
N ARG A 5 -31.33 -3.89 12.58
CA ARG A 5 -29.95 -3.86 12.06
C ARG A 5 -29.54 -5.27 11.64
N THR A 6 -29.28 -5.46 10.35
CA THR A 6 -28.64 -6.69 9.83
C THR A 6 -27.12 -6.51 9.83
N GLU A 7 -26.44 -7.08 10.83
CA GLU A 7 -24.97 -7.10 10.88
C GLU A 7 -24.39 -8.14 9.92
N GLY A 8 -23.46 -7.71 9.06
CA GLY A 8 -22.67 -8.58 8.18
C GLY A 8 -21.26 -8.82 8.75
N PRO A 9 -20.71 -10.06 8.71
CA PRO A 9 -19.52 -10.39 9.49
C PRO A 9 -18.18 -10.06 8.78
N PHE A 10 -17.73 -8.80 8.86
CA PHE A 10 -16.32 -8.45 8.60
C PHE A 10 -15.52 -8.39 9.91
N ARG A 11 -14.70 -9.41 10.16
CA ARG A 11 -14.02 -9.61 11.46
C ARG A 11 -12.86 -8.63 11.70
N LEU A 12 -12.83 -8.02 12.88
CA LEU A 12 -11.72 -7.26 13.53
C LEU A 12 -10.39 -8.06 13.73
N GLY A 13 -10.17 -9.15 13.01
CA GLY A 13 -9.14 -10.14 13.33
C GLY A 13 -7.73 -9.85 12.80
N TRP A 14 -7.49 -8.79 12.02
CA TRP A 14 -6.18 -8.60 11.35
C TRP A 14 -5.14 -7.93 12.25
N LEU A 15 -5.46 -6.81 12.92
CA LEU A 15 -4.54 -6.18 13.89
C LEU A 15 -4.15 -7.14 15.02
N SER A 16 -5.12 -7.88 15.58
CA SER A 16 -4.86 -8.83 16.66
C SER A 16 -4.05 -10.06 16.21
N LYS A 17 -4.18 -10.50 14.95
CA LYS A 17 -3.31 -11.54 14.36
C LYS A 17 -1.88 -11.06 14.14
N LEU A 18 -1.68 -9.79 13.74
CA LEU A 18 -0.35 -9.21 13.56
C LEU A 18 0.42 -9.13 14.89
N MET A 19 -0.30 -8.82 15.98
CA MET A 19 0.27 -8.65 17.34
C MET A 19 0.34 -9.95 18.14
N GLY A 20 -0.60 -10.89 17.96
CA GLY A 20 -0.68 -12.13 18.74
C GLY A 20 0.53 -13.06 18.60
N ALA A 21 1.30 -12.93 17.52
CA ALA A 21 2.53 -13.69 17.30
C ALA A 21 3.71 -13.26 18.22
N TYR A 22 3.62 -12.10 18.89
CA TYR A 22 4.76 -11.53 19.65
C TYR A 22 4.74 -11.85 21.15
N ARG A 23 3.60 -12.29 21.70
CA ARG A 23 3.42 -12.48 23.16
C ARG A 23 4.12 -13.71 23.75
N HIS A 24 4.88 -14.47 22.95
CA HIS A 24 5.51 -15.73 23.36
C HIS A 24 7.06 -15.71 23.41
N ARG A 25 7.71 -14.55 23.25
CA ARG A 25 9.18 -14.44 23.26
C ARG A 25 9.75 -13.24 24.06
N ARG A 26 9.19 -12.99 25.24
CA ARG A 26 9.83 -12.26 26.36
C ARG A 26 9.51 -13.03 27.64
N GLY A 27 10.53 -13.50 28.37
CA GLY A 27 10.32 -14.32 29.56
C GLY A 27 11.45 -15.29 29.90
N LYS A 28 12.70 -14.84 29.83
CA LYS A 28 13.82 -15.34 30.64
C LYS A 28 15.03 -14.44 30.47
N ASP A 29 15.41 -13.78 31.56
CA ASP A 29 16.80 -13.47 31.96
C ASP A 29 16.74 -12.90 33.38
N ASP A 30 17.00 -13.78 34.36
CA ASP A 30 16.97 -13.44 35.78
C ASP A 30 18.40 -13.10 36.25
N GLY A 31 18.72 -11.81 36.35
CA GLY A 31 19.96 -11.30 36.95
C GLY A 31 19.72 -10.81 38.38
N LYS A 32 20.14 -11.58 39.39
CA LYS A 32 19.96 -11.25 40.82
C LYS A 32 20.92 -10.13 41.29
N GLY A 33 20.41 -9.21 42.12
CA GLY A 33 21.23 -8.19 42.80
C GLY A 33 20.48 -7.46 43.94
N THR A 34 20.60 -7.99 45.16
CA THR A 34 20.21 -7.35 46.44
C THR A 34 21.44 -6.60 47.01
N VAL A 35 21.42 -5.62 47.93
CA VAL A 35 20.46 -5.05 48.92
C VAL A 35 20.76 -3.51 49.02
N MET A 36 19.90 -2.57 49.47
CA MET A 36 19.63 -2.20 50.88
C MET A 36 18.62 -1.03 50.98
N LEU A 37 18.03 -0.80 52.17
CA LEU A 37 16.99 0.20 52.47
C LEU A 37 17.52 1.62 52.76
N GLY A 38 16.66 2.64 52.64
CA GLY A 38 16.83 3.95 53.29
C GLY A 38 15.74 5.00 52.96
N THR A 39 14.88 5.33 53.94
CA THR A 39 13.86 6.42 53.92
C THR A 39 13.44 6.75 55.37
N PRO A 40 12.85 7.92 55.70
CA PRO A 40 12.98 9.29 55.17
C PRO A 40 13.44 10.26 56.30
N PRO A 41 13.15 11.60 56.29
CA PRO A 41 11.83 12.11 56.72
C PRO A 41 11.32 13.40 55.98
N MET A 42 10.16 13.92 56.45
CA MET A 42 9.41 15.08 55.95
C MET A 42 9.93 16.46 56.41
N THR A 43 9.40 17.53 55.81
CA THR A 43 8.87 18.83 56.34
C THR A 43 9.06 19.93 55.27
N ASP A 44 8.31 21.03 55.14
CA ASP A 44 6.93 21.42 55.52
C ASP A 44 6.50 22.60 54.60
N ALA A 45 5.19 22.92 54.55
CA ALA A 45 4.65 24.15 53.92
C ALA A 45 4.50 25.29 54.98
N PRO A 46 4.29 26.56 54.57
CA PRO A 46 2.93 27.11 54.31
C PRO A 46 2.86 27.94 52.99
N GLU A 47 1.72 28.25 52.35
CA GLU A 47 0.66 29.24 52.71
C GLU A 47 1.23 30.65 53.04
N ASP A 48 0.70 31.79 52.58
CA ASP A 48 -0.73 32.16 52.38
C ASP A 48 -0.90 33.48 51.53
N LEU A 49 -2.16 33.95 51.36
CA LEU A 49 -2.66 35.27 50.88
C LEU A 49 -2.68 35.53 49.34
N GLN A 50 -3.86 35.68 48.69
CA GLN A 50 -4.79 36.85 48.65
C GLN A 50 -4.20 38.12 48.00
N SER A 51 -4.91 38.96 47.23
CA SER A 51 -6.23 38.93 46.55
C SER A 51 -6.35 40.18 45.66
N ASN A 52 -7.13 40.17 44.56
CA ASN A 52 -8.06 41.26 44.18
C ASN A 52 -8.79 41.02 42.84
N ALA A 53 -9.90 41.73 42.66
CA ALA A 53 -10.85 41.58 41.55
C ALA A 53 -11.19 42.93 40.87
N GLY A 54 -11.72 42.85 39.65
CA GLY A 54 -12.38 43.95 38.93
C GLY A 54 -11.45 44.94 38.22
N ALA A 55 -11.93 45.76 37.28
CA ALA A 55 -13.18 45.71 36.50
C ALA A 55 -13.08 46.69 35.31
N ASP A 56 -13.82 46.38 34.23
CA ASP A 56 -14.47 47.33 33.30
C ASP A 56 -13.73 48.40 32.45
N ARG A 57 -14.36 48.64 31.29
CA ARG A 57 -14.39 49.85 30.43
C ARG A 57 -13.35 50.08 29.30
N ALA A 58 -13.90 49.87 28.09
CA ALA A 58 -14.14 50.88 27.06
C ALA A 58 -13.03 51.28 26.07
N ALA A 59 -13.47 51.51 24.83
CA ALA A 59 -12.70 52.06 23.71
C ALA A 59 -12.50 53.59 23.84
N PRO A 60 -11.75 54.20 22.92
CA PRO A 60 -12.45 55.09 21.99
C PRO A 60 -12.04 54.92 20.51
N GLU A 61 -12.75 55.66 19.66
CA GLU A 61 -12.65 55.66 18.20
C GLU A 61 -11.58 56.63 17.66
N SER A 62 -11.14 56.34 16.42
CA SER A 62 -10.75 57.26 15.34
C SER A 62 -10.02 58.58 15.64
N GLU A 63 -8.88 58.76 14.95
CA GLU A 63 -8.61 60.02 14.23
C GLU A 63 -7.94 59.73 12.88
N SER A 64 -8.13 60.64 11.93
CA SER A 64 -7.79 60.51 10.52
C SER A 64 -6.57 61.32 10.13
N GLU A 65 -5.76 60.84 9.19
CA GLU A 65 -5.04 61.77 8.31
C GLU A 65 -4.74 61.15 6.93
N SER A 66 -4.61 62.02 5.94
CA SER A 66 -4.65 61.74 4.51
C SER A 66 -3.31 61.99 3.83
N GLU A 67 -2.95 61.22 2.81
CA GLU A 67 -2.07 61.74 1.75
C GLU A 67 -2.31 61.07 0.40
N SER A 68 -2.17 61.86 -0.67
CA SER A 68 -2.52 61.52 -2.05
C SER A 68 -1.35 61.79 -2.99
N VAL A 69 -0.99 60.84 -3.86
CA VAL A 69 0.00 61.04 -4.93
C VAL A 69 -0.47 60.40 -6.24
N SER A 70 -0.22 61.10 -7.34
CA SER A 70 -0.81 60.93 -8.67
C SER A 70 -0.11 59.92 -9.59
N GLU A 71 -0.83 59.51 -10.64
CA GLU A 71 -0.30 58.77 -11.81
C GLU A 71 0.64 59.61 -12.70
N PRO A 72 1.31 58.95 -13.66
CA PRO A 72 1.28 59.47 -15.05
C PRO A 72 0.95 58.40 -16.12
N GLU A 73 0.43 58.88 -17.26
CA GLU A 73 0.21 58.12 -18.50
C GLU A 73 1.50 57.58 -19.16
N PRO A 74 1.40 56.79 -20.26
CA PRO A 74 1.66 57.46 -21.55
C PRO A 74 0.79 57.01 -22.76
N GLU A 75 0.97 57.78 -23.83
CA GLU A 75 0.20 57.89 -25.07
C GLU A 75 0.12 56.65 -26.00
N SER A 76 -0.85 56.69 -26.93
CA SER A 76 -0.92 55.83 -28.14
C SER A 76 -0.22 56.47 -29.33
N PRO A 77 0.14 55.68 -30.37
CA PRO A 77 -0.49 55.93 -31.68
C PRO A 77 -0.83 54.65 -32.47
N GLY A 78 -1.65 54.77 -33.53
CA GLY A 78 -2.23 53.63 -34.25
C GLY A 78 -1.91 53.50 -35.75
N SER A 79 -2.23 52.32 -36.28
CA SER A 79 -2.68 51.97 -37.66
C SER A 79 -1.94 52.55 -38.90
N THR A 80 -1.34 51.68 -39.74
CA THR A 80 -1.88 51.30 -41.08
C THR A 80 -0.93 50.46 -42.00
N ARG A 81 -1.46 49.32 -42.52
CA ARG A 81 -1.56 48.93 -43.97
C ARG A 81 -0.34 48.48 -44.85
N THR A 82 -0.36 47.17 -45.21
CA THR A 82 -0.10 46.50 -46.54
C THR A 82 1.29 46.18 -47.16
N SER A 83 1.23 45.15 -48.04
CA SER A 83 2.20 44.59 -49.03
C SER A 83 3.23 43.58 -48.48
N ARG A 84 3.52 42.37 -49.02
CA ARG A 84 3.28 41.58 -50.28
C ARG A 84 4.55 41.44 -51.15
N GLY A 85 5.01 40.19 -51.34
CA GLY A 85 6.23 39.76 -52.08
C GLY A 85 7.10 38.89 -51.16
N THR A 86 7.43 37.60 -51.36
CA THR A 86 7.69 36.74 -52.54
C THR A 86 9.10 36.88 -53.11
N LEU A 87 10.00 35.94 -52.76
CA LEU A 87 10.96 35.16 -53.59
C LEU A 87 11.83 34.33 -52.58
N VAL A 88 12.05 33.00 -52.66
CA VAL A 88 12.65 32.10 -53.68
C VAL A 88 14.16 31.93 -53.51
N MET A 89 14.56 30.69 -53.14
CA MET A 89 15.80 29.93 -53.50
C MET A 89 17.18 30.59 -53.20
N ASP A 90 18.31 29.89 -53.09
CA ASP A 90 18.62 28.47 -53.30
C ASP A 90 19.85 28.02 -52.47
N ALA A 91 20.12 26.72 -52.41
CA ALA A 91 21.49 26.20 -52.19
C ALA A 91 22.20 26.06 -53.56
N PRO A 92 23.55 25.95 -53.65
CA PRO A 92 24.12 24.58 -53.70
C PRO A 92 25.63 24.38 -53.33
N GLU A 93 25.95 23.11 -53.06
CA GLU A 93 27.12 22.28 -53.49
C GLU A 93 28.62 22.68 -53.42
N ARG A 94 29.41 21.65 -52.97
CA ARG A 94 30.72 21.15 -53.48
C ARG A 94 31.99 22.03 -53.24
N ALA A 95 33.23 21.49 -53.19
CA ALA A 95 33.73 20.14 -53.49
C ALA A 95 34.94 19.70 -52.59
N SER A 96 35.21 18.39 -52.61
CA SER A 96 36.49 17.64 -52.59
C SER A 96 37.81 18.29 -52.11
N ASP A 97 38.61 17.54 -51.34
CA ASP A 97 39.80 16.87 -51.94
C ASP A 97 40.30 15.62 -51.16
N LEU A 98 41.10 14.78 -51.83
CA LEU A 98 41.62 13.48 -51.36
C LEU A 98 43.16 13.47 -51.30
N GLY A 99 43.75 12.81 -50.29
CA GLY A 99 45.21 12.60 -50.23
C GLY A 99 45.66 11.58 -49.19
N ALA A 100 46.26 10.47 -49.65
CA ALA A 100 46.96 9.44 -48.86
C ALA A 100 48.28 9.10 -49.61
N PRO A 101 49.13 8.11 -49.22
CA PRO A 101 49.14 7.25 -48.02
C PRO A 101 50.54 7.02 -47.36
N SER A 102 50.55 6.27 -46.25
CA SER A 102 51.56 5.27 -45.80
C SER A 102 53.08 5.59 -45.71
N ARG A 103 53.70 5.30 -44.54
CA ARG A 103 54.94 4.49 -44.42
C ARG A 103 55.26 4.03 -42.99
N GLN A 104 55.94 2.89 -42.88
CA GLN A 104 56.49 2.26 -41.66
C GLN A 104 57.92 1.73 -42.01
N PRO A 105 58.62 1.03 -41.10
CA PRO A 105 59.78 1.47 -40.30
C PRO A 105 61.17 1.14 -40.91
N PRO A 106 62.27 1.30 -40.15
CA PRO A 106 63.37 0.32 -40.19
C PRO A 106 63.84 -0.16 -38.78
N ALA A 107 64.85 -1.05 -38.74
CA ALA A 107 65.26 -1.82 -37.55
C ALA A 107 66.79 -1.97 -37.35
N SER A 108 67.20 -2.54 -36.19
CA SER A 108 68.52 -3.18 -35.89
C SER A 108 69.72 -2.27 -35.55
N PRO A 109 70.90 -2.74 -35.02
CA PRO A 109 71.30 -4.10 -34.52
C PRO A 109 72.15 -4.22 -33.20
N VAL A 110 72.11 -5.41 -32.58
CA VAL A 110 73.19 -6.31 -32.01
C VAL A 110 74.48 -5.80 -31.30
N SER A 111 74.70 -6.24 -30.03
CA SER A 111 75.96 -6.77 -29.38
C SER A 111 75.85 -6.75 -27.83
N ARG A 112 76.57 -7.51 -26.96
CA ARG A 112 77.59 -8.59 -27.07
C ARG A 112 77.63 -9.44 -25.76
N SER A 113 78.39 -10.54 -25.77
CA SER A 113 78.49 -11.61 -24.74
C SER A 113 79.27 -11.28 -23.45
N GLY A 114 79.15 -12.14 -22.42
CA GLY A 114 80.08 -12.24 -21.28
C GLY A 114 79.74 -13.34 -20.26
N THR A 115 80.58 -14.37 -20.12
CA THR A 115 80.37 -15.57 -19.27
C THR A 115 81.53 -15.78 -18.28
N VAL A 116 81.26 -15.82 -16.96
CA VAL A 116 82.16 -16.25 -15.85
C VAL A 116 81.26 -16.63 -14.63
N LEU A 117 81.72 -17.28 -13.55
CA LEU A 117 82.11 -18.69 -13.36
C LEU A 117 82.12 -19.01 -11.83
N MET A 118 82.02 -20.30 -11.46
CA MET A 118 82.34 -20.93 -10.15
C MET A 118 81.40 -20.77 -8.93
N ASP A 119 81.21 -21.94 -8.30
CA ASP A 119 80.60 -22.31 -7.00
C ASP A 119 81.65 -22.16 -5.84
N PRO A 120 81.46 -22.54 -4.54
CA PRO A 120 80.38 -23.35 -3.94
C PRO A 120 79.76 -22.83 -2.60
N ALA A 121 78.83 -23.63 -2.06
CA ALA A 121 78.06 -23.42 -0.82
C ALA A 121 78.87 -23.40 0.50
N PRO A 122 78.21 -23.06 1.65
CA PRO A 122 77.78 -24.15 2.53
C PRO A 122 76.33 -24.03 3.10
N ARG A 123 75.94 -25.06 3.86
CA ARG A 123 74.56 -25.39 4.31
C ARG A 123 74.10 -24.60 5.56
N SER A 124 72.80 -24.25 5.64
CA SER A 124 72.02 -24.41 6.89
C SER A 124 70.49 -24.41 6.68
N SER A 125 69.85 -25.54 7.07
CA SER A 125 68.51 -25.71 7.68
C SER A 125 67.38 -24.66 7.50
N ALA A 126 66.25 -25.17 6.95
CA ALA A 126 64.89 -25.09 7.48
C ALA A 126 64.23 -23.71 7.80
N HIS A 127 63.15 -23.39 7.09
CA HIS A 127 61.77 -23.50 7.64
C HIS A 127 60.73 -23.43 6.50
N GLY A 128 59.58 -24.11 6.68
CA GLY A 128 58.61 -24.37 5.61
C GLY A 128 57.70 -23.19 5.25
N ARG A 129 57.35 -23.09 3.95
CA ARG A 129 56.27 -22.24 3.42
C ARG A 129 55.18 -23.12 2.79
N PRO A 130 53.92 -23.11 3.28
CA PRO A 130 52.83 -23.77 2.60
C PRO A 130 52.33 -22.97 1.37
N SER A 131 51.69 -23.69 0.46
CA SER A 131 51.42 -23.30 -0.92
C SER A 131 50.32 -22.24 -1.12
N ARG A 132 50.40 -21.51 -2.23
CA ARG A 132 49.29 -20.69 -2.78
C ARG A 132 48.01 -21.53 -2.96
N PRO A 133 46.82 -21.03 -2.57
CA PRO A 133 45.55 -21.63 -2.98
C PRO A 133 45.15 -21.18 -4.39
N SER A 134 44.83 -22.14 -5.25
CA SER A 134 44.25 -21.93 -6.59
C SER A 134 42.76 -21.59 -6.53
N ALA A 135 42.25 -20.88 -7.55
CA ALA A 135 40.85 -20.46 -7.61
C ALA A 135 39.86 -21.63 -7.79
N PRO A 136 38.66 -21.59 -7.17
CA PRO A 136 37.65 -22.64 -7.32
C PRO A 136 36.63 -22.33 -8.43
N THR A 137 36.77 -22.97 -9.59
CA THR A 137 35.66 -23.16 -10.54
C THR A 137 34.83 -24.38 -10.13
N GLY A 138 33.63 -24.18 -9.56
CA GLY A 138 32.84 -25.30 -9.01
C GLY A 138 31.34 -25.05 -8.89
N ARG A 139 30.59 -25.25 -9.99
CA ARG A 139 29.13 -25.07 -10.04
C ARG A 139 28.38 -26.22 -9.34
N ARG A 140 28.25 -26.17 -8.01
CA ARG A 140 27.55 -27.19 -7.19
C ARG A 140 26.08 -27.35 -7.62
N ARG A 141 25.75 -28.43 -8.33
CA ARG A 141 24.35 -28.88 -8.53
C ARG A 141 23.90 -29.68 -7.29
N SER A 142 22.89 -29.19 -6.59
CA SER A 142 22.16 -29.93 -5.56
C SER A 142 21.47 -31.16 -6.17
N ARG A 143 21.88 -32.37 -5.79
CA ARG A 143 21.21 -33.64 -6.14
C ARG A 143 20.47 -34.18 -4.90
N THR A 144 19.45 -35.00 -5.10
CA THR A 144 18.63 -35.55 -4.00
C THR A 144 18.27 -36.99 -4.30
N THR A 145 18.28 -37.85 -3.29
CA THR A 145 18.06 -39.30 -3.40
C THR A 145 16.68 -39.70 -2.89
N ILE A 146 16.23 -40.91 -3.25
CA ILE A 146 14.96 -41.47 -2.73
C ILE A 146 15.02 -41.62 -1.20
N TYR A 147 16.20 -41.91 -0.64
CA TYR A 147 16.42 -42.00 0.82
C TYR A 147 16.12 -40.68 1.56
N ASP A 148 16.41 -39.53 0.94
CA ASP A 148 16.07 -38.22 1.52
C ASP A 148 14.54 -38.02 1.61
N ILE A 149 13.80 -38.55 0.64
CA ILE A 149 12.33 -38.47 0.60
C ILE A 149 11.70 -39.42 1.63
N SER A 150 12.23 -40.63 1.80
CA SER A 150 11.77 -41.54 2.86
C SER A 150 12.06 -41.00 4.26
N ALA A 151 13.23 -40.38 4.49
CA ALA A 151 13.57 -39.79 5.78
C ALA A 151 12.65 -38.60 6.16
N ILE A 152 12.15 -37.84 5.19
CA ILE A 152 11.15 -36.79 5.40
C ILE A 152 9.78 -37.40 5.74
N ALA A 153 9.36 -38.45 5.02
CA ALA A 153 8.10 -39.15 5.30
C ALA A 153 8.09 -39.84 6.68
N GLU A 154 9.21 -40.45 7.06
CA GLU A 154 9.38 -41.13 8.36
C GLU A 154 9.25 -40.13 9.52
N ARG A 155 9.93 -38.96 9.42
CA ARG A 155 9.79 -37.85 10.39
C ARG A 155 8.38 -37.27 10.48
N LEU A 156 7.58 -37.32 9.41
CA LEU A 156 6.17 -36.90 9.42
C LEU A 156 5.24 -37.99 10.00
N SER A 157 5.66 -39.26 9.99
CA SER A 157 4.89 -40.39 10.51
C SER A 157 5.08 -40.64 12.02
N THR A 158 6.22 -40.24 12.59
CA THR A 158 6.52 -40.37 14.02
C THR A 158 5.81 -39.29 14.85
N ILE A 159 4.49 -39.40 14.96
CA ILE A 159 3.66 -38.58 15.87
C ILE A 159 4.11 -38.87 17.31
N HIS A 160 4.91 -37.97 17.89
CA HIS A 160 5.18 -37.99 19.33
C HIS A 160 3.86 -37.78 20.09
N PRO A 161 3.61 -38.51 21.19
CA PRO A 161 2.48 -38.22 22.06
C PRO A 161 2.61 -36.79 22.60
N GLN A 162 1.73 -35.90 22.14
CA GLN A 162 1.67 -34.52 22.61
C GLN A 162 1.31 -34.49 24.10
N PRO A 163 1.88 -33.56 24.89
CA PRO A 163 1.46 -33.38 26.27
C PRO A 163 -0.04 -33.08 26.34
N GLN A 164 -0.72 -33.67 27.33
CA GLN A 164 -2.17 -33.58 27.54
C GLN A 164 -2.67 -32.14 27.32
N PRO A 165 -3.55 -31.89 26.32
CA PRO A 165 -4.00 -30.54 26.02
C PRO A 165 -4.79 -30.00 27.22
N SER A 166 -4.45 -28.79 27.66
CA SER A 166 -5.11 -28.17 28.82
C SER A 166 -6.63 -28.13 28.66
N LEU A 167 -7.36 -28.25 29.76
CA LEU A 167 -8.84 -28.34 29.79
C LEU A 167 -9.52 -27.28 28.90
N ARG A 168 -9.00 -26.05 28.91
CA ARG A 168 -9.49 -24.93 28.06
C ARG A 168 -9.27 -25.15 26.56
N ARG A 169 -8.25 -25.88 26.13
CA ARG A 169 -8.05 -26.29 24.73
C ARG A 169 -8.97 -27.45 24.35
N GLN A 170 -9.13 -28.46 25.23
CA GLN A 170 -10.07 -29.56 25.00
C GLN A 170 -11.49 -29.02 24.81
N LEU A 171 -11.99 -28.20 25.76
CA LEU A 171 -13.32 -27.58 25.67
C LEU A 171 -13.52 -26.77 24.39
N LYS A 172 -12.51 -26.00 23.94
CA LYS A 172 -12.56 -25.27 22.66
C LYS A 172 -12.60 -26.18 21.44
N LEU A 173 -11.84 -27.28 21.44
CA LEU A 173 -11.84 -28.24 20.34
C LEU A 173 -13.20 -28.96 20.25
N SER A 174 -13.70 -29.47 21.39
CA SER A 174 -15.01 -30.12 21.49
C SER A 174 -16.14 -29.17 21.06
N PHE A 175 -16.11 -27.90 21.47
CA PHE A 175 -17.09 -26.91 21.05
C PHE A 175 -17.08 -26.67 19.53
N ILE A 176 -15.90 -26.54 18.91
CA ILE A 176 -15.78 -26.38 17.45
C ILE A 176 -16.29 -27.62 16.72
N ILE A 177 -15.94 -28.82 17.19
CA ILE A 177 -16.37 -30.09 16.59
C ILE A 177 -17.90 -30.24 16.70
N SER A 178 -18.49 -30.03 17.88
CA SER A 178 -19.94 -30.10 18.08
C SER A 178 -20.70 -29.04 17.28
N LEU A 179 -20.20 -27.79 17.20
CA LEU A 179 -20.82 -26.75 16.39
C LEU A 179 -20.78 -27.09 14.89
N THR A 180 -19.68 -27.67 14.41
CA THR A 180 -19.54 -28.09 13.02
C THR A 180 -20.47 -29.26 12.70
N LEU A 181 -20.58 -30.24 13.60
CA LEU A 181 -21.55 -31.34 13.51
C LEU A 181 -23.00 -30.85 13.53
N MET A 182 -23.33 -29.90 14.40
CA MET A 182 -24.69 -29.36 14.48
C MET A 182 -25.07 -28.55 13.23
N LEU A 183 -24.13 -27.78 12.65
CA LEU A 183 -24.32 -27.08 11.39
C LEU A 183 -24.50 -28.03 10.21
N LEU A 184 -23.72 -29.12 10.16
CA LEU A 184 -23.90 -30.19 9.18
C LEU A 184 -25.27 -30.86 9.34
N LEU A 185 -25.70 -31.18 10.57
CA LEU A 185 -26.99 -31.79 10.85
C LEU A 185 -28.17 -30.87 10.49
N THR A 186 -28.06 -29.55 10.74
CA THR A 186 -29.09 -28.59 10.33
C THR A 186 -29.13 -28.40 8.81
N MET A 187 -28.00 -28.41 8.10
CA MET A 187 -28.01 -28.44 6.62
C MET A 187 -28.66 -29.72 6.06
N VAL A 188 -28.46 -30.86 6.72
CA VAL A 188 -29.12 -32.13 6.36
C VAL A 188 -30.63 -32.04 6.54
N LEU A 189 -31.09 -31.50 7.67
CA LEU A 189 -32.52 -31.44 8.01
C LEU A 189 -33.30 -30.37 7.24
N VAL A 190 -32.69 -29.21 6.94
CA VAL A 190 -33.38 -28.07 6.33
C VAL A 190 -33.33 -28.09 4.80
N GLY A 191 -32.28 -28.67 4.19
CA GLY A 191 -32.00 -28.48 2.76
C GLY A 191 -32.34 -29.65 1.83
N GLY A 192 -32.74 -30.82 2.33
CA GLY A 192 -32.89 -32.05 1.52
C GLY A 192 -31.58 -32.54 0.86
N ALA A 193 -30.45 -31.88 1.12
CA ALA A 193 -29.19 -32.02 0.41
C ALA A 193 -28.32 -33.19 0.92
N TRP A 194 -28.95 -34.24 1.46
CA TRP A 194 -28.29 -35.43 2.03
C TRP A 194 -27.26 -36.06 1.07
N ARG A 195 -27.55 -36.04 -0.25
CA ARG A 195 -26.66 -36.54 -1.30
C ARG A 195 -25.37 -35.71 -1.46
N VAL A 196 -25.44 -34.39 -1.26
CA VAL A 196 -24.28 -33.49 -1.32
C VAL A 196 -23.41 -33.67 -0.08
N VAL A 197 -24.02 -33.74 1.10
CA VAL A 197 -23.31 -33.98 2.37
C VAL A 197 -22.62 -35.35 2.36
N LEU A 198 -23.30 -36.41 1.91
CA LEU A 198 -22.69 -37.73 1.70
C LEU A 198 -21.56 -37.69 0.67
N GLY A 199 -21.72 -36.97 -0.45
CA GLY A 199 -20.67 -36.82 -1.46
C GLY A 199 -19.40 -36.16 -0.91
N VAL A 200 -19.54 -35.11 -0.12
CA VAL A 200 -18.41 -34.41 0.54
C VAL A 200 -17.73 -35.32 1.58
N LEU A 201 -18.50 -36.04 2.40
CA LEU A 201 -17.98 -36.97 3.40
C LEU A 201 -17.27 -38.19 2.76
N ALA A 202 -17.86 -38.78 1.73
CA ALA A 202 -17.25 -39.86 0.96
C ALA A 202 -15.97 -39.40 0.25
N GLY A 203 -15.98 -38.21 -0.37
CA GLY A 203 -14.81 -37.64 -1.04
C GLY A 203 -13.64 -37.36 -0.08
N THR A 204 -13.92 -36.78 1.09
CA THR A 204 -12.90 -36.54 2.13
C THR A 204 -12.38 -37.83 2.76
N GLY A 205 -13.25 -38.82 3.01
CA GLY A 205 -12.87 -40.15 3.46
C GLY A 205 -11.96 -40.88 2.46
N ALA A 206 -12.35 -40.92 1.18
CA ALA A 206 -11.57 -41.55 0.12
C ALA A 206 -10.21 -40.86 -0.08
N THR A 207 -10.16 -39.53 -0.06
CA THR A 207 -8.91 -38.76 -0.18
C THR A 207 -7.97 -39.07 0.99
N THR A 208 -8.49 -39.14 2.21
CA THR A 208 -7.71 -39.46 3.42
C THR A 208 -7.15 -40.88 3.37
N LEU A 209 -7.97 -41.87 2.95
CA LEU A 209 -7.54 -43.25 2.73
C LEU A 209 -6.48 -43.37 1.63
N THR A 210 -6.59 -42.59 0.56
CA THR A 210 -5.61 -42.58 -0.55
C THR A 210 -4.27 -42.00 -0.08
N ILE A 211 -4.28 -40.89 0.67
CA ILE A 211 -3.06 -40.30 1.25
C ILE A 211 -2.42 -41.27 2.27
N TRP A 212 -3.22 -41.89 3.14
CA TRP A 212 -2.70 -42.87 4.10
C TRP A 212 -2.14 -44.13 3.40
N GLY A 213 -2.82 -44.66 2.40
CA GLY A 213 -2.39 -45.82 1.62
C GLY A 213 -1.12 -45.56 0.81
N THR A 214 -0.99 -44.39 0.19
CA THR A 214 0.23 -44.00 -0.54
C THR A 214 1.42 -43.80 0.41
N LEU A 215 1.23 -43.12 1.55
CA LEU A 215 2.25 -42.98 2.59
C LEU A 215 2.68 -44.34 3.18
N ARG A 216 1.75 -45.28 3.39
CA ARG A 216 2.04 -46.63 3.91
C ARG A 216 2.71 -47.54 2.88
N SER A 217 2.50 -47.30 1.59
CA SER A 217 3.10 -48.07 0.48
C SER A 217 4.48 -47.57 0.07
N LEU A 218 4.78 -46.28 0.27
CA LEU A 218 6.08 -45.65 -0.04
C LEU A 218 7.32 -46.46 0.41
N PRO A 219 7.40 -47.01 1.63
CA PRO A 219 8.53 -47.84 2.06
C PRO A 219 8.68 -49.16 1.30
N LYS A 220 7.57 -49.77 0.86
CA LYS A 220 7.59 -51.00 0.05
C LYS A 220 8.03 -50.71 -1.38
N ILE A 221 7.54 -49.61 -1.96
CA ILE A 221 7.90 -49.14 -3.30
C ILE A 221 9.39 -48.76 -3.35
N ALA A 222 9.90 -48.08 -2.32
CA ALA A 222 11.32 -47.74 -2.20
C ALA A 222 12.23 -48.98 -2.15
N LYS A 223 11.82 -50.05 -1.43
CA LYS A 223 12.55 -51.33 -1.41
C LYS A 223 12.51 -52.06 -2.76
N TRP A 224 11.41 -51.98 -3.51
CA TRP A 224 11.25 -52.66 -4.80
C TRP A 224 11.99 -51.96 -5.96
N LEU A 225 12.04 -50.62 -5.97
CA LEU A 225 12.69 -49.86 -7.06
C LEU A 225 14.23 -49.81 -6.96
N GLY A 226 14.79 -50.10 -5.79
CA GLY A 226 16.24 -50.01 -5.54
C GLY A 226 16.79 -48.57 -5.63
N PRO A 227 18.12 -48.39 -5.60
CA PRO A 227 18.78 -47.09 -5.64
C PRO A 227 18.83 -46.51 -7.08
N ARG A 228 17.68 -46.35 -7.73
CA ARG A 228 17.57 -45.72 -9.05
C ARG A 228 17.38 -44.20 -8.91
N GLU A 229 18.18 -43.42 -9.65
CA GLU A 229 18.06 -41.97 -9.66
C GLU A 229 16.79 -41.53 -10.42
N ILE A 230 15.92 -40.75 -9.77
CA ILE A 230 14.73 -40.18 -10.40
C ILE A 230 15.05 -38.74 -10.84
N PRO A 231 14.83 -38.34 -12.11
CA PRO A 231 15.09 -36.96 -12.55
C PRO A 231 14.13 -35.96 -11.87
N GLY A 232 14.68 -34.84 -11.40
CA GLY A 232 13.90 -33.72 -10.84
C GLY A 232 14.25 -33.38 -9.39
N ARG A 233 13.75 -32.23 -8.90
CA ARG A 233 13.86 -31.85 -7.48
C ARG A 233 12.68 -32.44 -6.68
N PRO A 234 12.84 -32.80 -5.39
CA PRO A 234 11.77 -33.47 -4.61
C PRO A 234 10.43 -32.73 -4.60
N TRP A 235 10.47 -31.39 -4.59
CA TRP A 235 9.26 -30.56 -4.61
C TRP A 235 8.47 -30.69 -5.93
N MET A 236 9.11 -31.05 -7.05
CA MET A 236 8.43 -31.29 -8.32
C MET A 236 7.56 -32.55 -8.26
N TRP A 237 8.04 -33.60 -7.57
CA TRP A 237 7.31 -34.84 -7.37
C TRP A 237 6.14 -34.65 -6.37
N LEU A 238 6.35 -33.87 -5.31
CA LEU A 238 5.27 -33.40 -4.42
C LEU A 238 4.22 -32.56 -5.16
N ALA A 239 4.64 -31.64 -6.03
CA ALA A 239 3.72 -30.85 -6.85
C ALA A 239 2.94 -31.72 -7.86
N GLY A 240 3.59 -32.67 -8.51
CA GLY A 240 2.94 -33.63 -9.41
C GLY A 240 1.89 -34.50 -8.71
N ALA A 241 2.21 -35.00 -7.51
CA ALA A 241 1.25 -35.73 -6.68
C ALA A 241 0.06 -34.86 -6.25
N LEU A 242 0.30 -33.60 -5.86
CA LEU A 242 -0.76 -32.67 -5.48
C LEU A 242 -1.68 -32.34 -6.66
N VAL A 243 -1.13 -32.17 -7.88
CA VAL A 243 -1.91 -31.94 -9.11
C VAL A 243 -2.75 -33.18 -9.46
N LEU A 244 -2.20 -34.39 -9.35
CA LEU A 244 -2.95 -35.64 -9.57
C LEU A 244 -4.13 -35.80 -8.61
N VAL A 245 -3.90 -35.59 -7.31
CA VAL A 245 -4.98 -35.64 -6.29
C VAL A 245 -6.04 -34.57 -6.57
N SER A 246 -5.62 -33.33 -6.83
CA SER A 246 -6.55 -32.22 -7.11
C SER A 246 -7.37 -32.44 -8.40
N GLY A 247 -6.76 -33.02 -9.43
CA GLY A 247 -7.43 -33.38 -10.68
C GLY A 247 -8.48 -34.48 -10.49
N ALA A 248 -8.16 -35.52 -9.72
CA ALA A 248 -9.10 -36.58 -9.38
C ALA A 248 -10.29 -36.05 -8.57
N THR A 249 -10.06 -35.17 -7.58
CA THR A 249 -11.14 -34.51 -6.83
C THR A 249 -11.99 -33.60 -7.73
N GLY A 250 -11.38 -32.85 -8.65
CA GLY A 250 -12.09 -32.00 -9.60
C GLY A 250 -13.00 -32.77 -10.57
N LEU A 251 -12.52 -33.90 -11.09
CA LEU A 251 -13.32 -34.79 -11.95
C LEU A 251 -14.52 -35.40 -11.20
N LEU A 252 -14.34 -35.77 -9.93
CA LEU A 252 -15.43 -36.24 -9.07
C LEU A 252 -16.49 -35.15 -8.78
N ILE A 253 -16.08 -33.90 -8.59
CA ILE A 253 -17.01 -32.79 -8.40
C ILE A 253 -17.77 -32.48 -9.70
N MET A 254 -17.09 -32.52 -10.85
CA MET A 254 -17.71 -32.30 -12.16
C MET A 254 -18.73 -33.39 -12.53
N SER A 255 -18.44 -34.67 -12.27
CA SER A 255 -19.38 -35.76 -12.57
C SER A 255 -20.66 -35.71 -11.74
N LEU A 256 -20.59 -35.18 -10.50
CA LEU A 256 -21.76 -34.88 -9.67
C LEU A 256 -22.57 -33.68 -10.16
N SER A 257 -21.95 -32.73 -10.86
CA SER A 257 -22.62 -31.51 -11.35
C SER A 257 -23.35 -31.66 -12.68
N VAL A 258 -23.06 -32.69 -13.48
CA VAL A 258 -23.78 -32.97 -14.74
C VAL A 258 -25.14 -33.65 -14.45
N ALA A 259 -25.28 -34.33 -13.31
CA ALA A 259 -26.49 -35.04 -12.92
C ALA A 259 -27.65 -34.14 -12.44
N THR A 260 -27.44 -32.82 -12.30
CA THR A 260 -28.43 -31.86 -11.77
C THR A 260 -28.94 -30.86 -12.80
N ALA A 261 -28.49 -30.91 -14.06
CA ALA A 261 -28.83 -29.94 -15.09
C ALA A 261 -30.24 -30.10 -15.72
N SER A 262 -30.95 -31.19 -15.43
CA SER A 262 -32.17 -31.59 -16.17
C SER A 262 -33.51 -31.09 -15.57
N LEU A 263 -33.50 -30.14 -14.62
CA LEU A 263 -34.72 -29.68 -13.93
C LEU A 263 -34.78 -28.14 -13.78
N ALA A 264 -34.78 -27.43 -14.92
CA ALA A 264 -35.00 -25.98 -14.96
C ALA A 264 -35.74 -25.53 -16.24
N VAL A 265 -36.98 -26.04 -16.43
CA VAL A 265 -37.90 -25.59 -17.50
C VAL A 265 -39.33 -25.43 -16.96
N VAL A 266 -39.59 -24.26 -16.38
CA VAL A 266 -40.92 -23.61 -16.20
C VAL A 266 -40.57 -22.11 -16.08
N GLY A 267 -41.22 -21.13 -16.69
CA GLY A 267 -42.44 -21.11 -17.51
C GLY A 267 -43.01 -19.70 -17.34
N VAL A 268 -42.74 -18.79 -18.28
CA VAL A 268 -43.12 -17.38 -18.20
C VAL A 268 -44.45 -17.19 -18.92
N PRO A 269 -45.51 -16.66 -18.26
CA PRO A 269 -46.78 -16.37 -18.93
C PRO A 269 -46.65 -15.14 -19.82
N ASP A 270 -47.43 -15.17 -20.91
CA ASP A 270 -47.53 -14.10 -21.89
C ASP A 270 -48.19 -12.85 -21.29
N VAL A 271 -47.68 -11.66 -21.62
CA VAL A 271 -48.22 -10.37 -21.15
C VAL A 271 -48.42 -9.46 -22.36
N THR A 272 -49.68 -9.30 -22.75
CA THR A 272 -50.12 -8.37 -23.79
C THR A 272 -49.84 -6.92 -23.40
N PRO A 273 -49.38 -6.07 -24.35
CA PRO A 273 -49.17 -4.64 -24.09
C PRO A 273 -50.51 -3.88 -24.07
N PRO A 274 -50.66 -2.85 -23.20
CA PRO A 274 -51.72 -1.87 -23.31
C PRO A 274 -51.34 -0.72 -24.27
N ASP A 275 -52.35 -0.10 -24.88
CA ASP A 275 -52.21 0.98 -25.86
C ASP A 275 -51.64 2.29 -25.29
N GLU A 276 -50.98 3.06 -26.17
CA GLU A 276 -50.61 4.46 -25.92
C GLU A 276 -51.85 5.38 -25.90
N PRO A 277 -51.84 6.40 -25.03
CA PRO A 277 -52.46 7.67 -25.35
C PRO A 277 -51.47 8.84 -25.27
N THR A 278 -51.32 9.49 -26.43
CA THR A 278 -51.34 10.96 -26.61
C THR A 278 -50.34 11.82 -25.84
N GLU A 279 -49.48 12.51 -26.61
CA GLU A 279 -48.77 13.71 -26.18
C GLU A 279 -49.76 14.83 -25.78
N GLU A 280 -49.71 15.29 -24.54
CA GLU A 280 -50.15 16.64 -24.18
C GLU A 280 -48.96 17.42 -23.60
N GLU A 281 -48.59 18.48 -24.31
CA GLU A 281 -47.47 19.37 -24.02
C GLU A 281 -47.85 20.34 -22.88
N GLU A 282 -47.88 19.87 -21.63
CA GLU A 282 -48.14 20.74 -20.48
C GLU A 282 -46.96 21.69 -20.17
N ALA A 283 -47.29 22.97 -20.02
CA ALA A 283 -46.35 24.06 -19.87
C ALA A 283 -45.49 23.96 -18.59
N SER A 284 -44.24 24.38 -18.69
CA SER A 284 -43.28 24.36 -17.57
C SER A 284 -43.75 25.26 -16.41
N PRO A 285 -43.91 24.72 -15.18
CA PRO A 285 -44.20 25.54 -14.00
C PRO A 285 -43.01 26.44 -13.62
N PRO A 286 -43.23 27.54 -12.88
CA PRO A 286 -42.20 28.52 -12.57
C PRO A 286 -41.04 27.93 -11.76
N SER A 287 -39.83 28.33 -12.12
CA SER A 287 -38.54 27.86 -11.58
C SER A 287 -38.51 27.70 -10.06
N GLU A 288 -38.81 26.49 -9.56
CA GLU A 288 -38.36 26.07 -8.24
C GLU A 288 -36.84 26.22 -8.14
N LYS A 289 -36.33 26.65 -6.98
CA LYS A 289 -34.88 26.70 -6.75
C LYS A 289 -34.30 25.30 -6.98
N PRO A 290 -33.25 25.14 -7.80
CA PRO A 290 -32.77 23.82 -8.20
C PRO A 290 -32.47 22.97 -6.97
N VAL A 291 -33.14 21.81 -6.91
CA VAL A 291 -33.03 20.90 -5.78
C VAL A 291 -31.58 20.47 -5.61
N ARG A 292 -31.00 20.72 -4.43
CA ARG A 292 -29.61 20.34 -4.11
C ARG A 292 -29.38 18.87 -4.44
N ALA A 293 -28.30 18.61 -5.19
CA ALA A 293 -27.95 17.27 -5.65
C ALA A 293 -27.75 16.26 -4.50
N ASP A 294 -27.34 16.75 -3.33
CA ASP A 294 -27.10 15.95 -2.12
C ASP A 294 -28.32 15.78 -1.18
N LYS A 295 -29.51 16.26 -1.58
CA LYS A 295 -30.75 16.17 -0.78
C LYS A 295 -31.09 14.75 -0.34
N TYR A 296 -30.84 13.77 -1.20
CA TYR A 296 -31.15 12.35 -0.95
C TYR A 296 -29.92 11.49 -0.66
N VAL A 297 -28.74 12.10 -0.48
CA VAL A 297 -27.50 11.35 -0.31
C VAL A 297 -27.51 10.55 0.99
N LYS A 298 -27.26 9.24 0.84
CA LYS A 298 -26.99 8.33 1.95
C LYS A 298 -25.59 8.61 2.49
N ARG A 299 -25.51 9.55 3.43
CA ARG A 299 -24.34 9.80 4.27
C ARG A 299 -24.15 8.63 5.23
N ASP A 300 -22.92 8.43 5.69
CA ASP A 300 -22.48 7.29 6.52
C ASP A 300 -22.72 5.91 5.86
N ALA A 301 -22.88 5.87 4.53
CA ALA A 301 -23.17 4.64 3.80
C ALA A 301 -21.91 3.97 3.26
N HIS A 302 -21.68 2.73 3.68
CA HIS A 302 -20.53 1.92 3.25
C HIS A 302 -20.91 1.15 1.99
N VAL A 303 -20.52 1.67 0.83
CA VAL A 303 -20.95 1.16 -0.47
C VAL A 303 -19.83 0.34 -1.11
N LYS A 304 -20.05 -0.97 -1.26
CA LYS A 304 -19.13 -1.81 -2.04
C LYS A 304 -18.98 -1.27 -3.47
N LEU A 305 -17.73 -1.12 -3.91
CA LEU A 305 -17.31 -0.74 -5.25
C LEU A 305 -16.09 -1.59 -5.64
N GLY A 306 -16.28 -2.60 -6.49
CA GLY A 306 -15.24 -3.58 -6.80
C GLY A 306 -14.71 -4.29 -5.54
N ASP A 307 -13.40 -4.22 -5.33
CA ASP A 307 -12.68 -4.74 -4.15
C ASP A 307 -12.47 -3.67 -3.06
N GLY A 308 -13.13 -2.51 -3.17
CA GLY A 308 -13.05 -1.41 -2.21
C GLY A 308 -14.41 -0.96 -1.68
N VAL A 309 -14.37 0.06 -0.82
CA VAL A 309 -15.55 0.71 -0.21
C VAL A 309 -15.56 2.18 -0.61
N LEU A 310 -16.65 2.61 -1.23
CA LEU A 310 -16.98 4.01 -1.43
C LEU A 310 -17.80 4.49 -0.22
N TYR A 311 -17.36 5.58 0.40
CA TYR A 311 -17.91 6.14 1.62
C TYR A 311 -18.26 7.62 1.41
N ALA A 312 -19.38 8.04 2.00
CA ALA A 312 -19.82 9.44 2.06
C ALA A 312 -19.85 9.88 3.53
N PRO A 313 -18.92 10.71 4.00
CA PRO A 313 -18.88 11.17 5.39
C PRO A 313 -20.19 11.82 5.87
N PRO A 314 -20.53 11.80 7.17
CA PRO A 314 -21.67 12.51 7.74
C PRO A 314 -21.72 14.00 7.38
N GLY A 315 -20.56 14.66 7.27
CA GLY A 315 -20.43 16.06 6.85
C GLY A 315 -20.46 16.31 5.34
N PHE A 316 -20.63 15.29 4.49
CA PHE A 316 -20.54 15.44 3.03
C PHE A 316 -21.65 16.34 2.45
N ALA A 317 -21.25 17.28 1.59
CA ALA A 317 -22.12 18.22 0.92
C ALA A 317 -21.72 18.49 -0.55
N SER A 318 -22.72 18.48 -1.43
CA SER A 318 -22.59 18.82 -2.86
C SER A 318 -23.89 19.44 -3.38
N THR A 319 -23.83 20.69 -3.84
CA THR A 319 -25.01 21.42 -4.30
C THR A 319 -25.45 21.03 -5.71
N ASP A 320 -24.50 20.81 -6.62
CA ASP A 320 -24.70 20.60 -8.06
C ASP A 320 -24.40 19.17 -8.55
N GLY A 321 -23.92 18.30 -7.66
CA GLY A 321 -23.47 16.94 -7.96
C GLY A 321 -21.96 16.82 -8.13
N ARG A 322 -21.21 17.92 -8.17
CA ARG A 322 -19.75 17.89 -8.20
C ARG A 322 -19.20 17.57 -6.81
N PHE A 323 -18.22 16.68 -6.73
CA PHE A 323 -17.60 16.26 -5.46
C PHE A 323 -16.10 16.01 -5.61
N ASP A 324 -15.32 16.36 -4.59
CA ASP A 324 -13.91 15.95 -4.55
C ASP A 324 -13.79 14.49 -4.05
N LEU A 325 -12.76 13.78 -4.51
CA LEU A 325 -12.57 12.36 -4.28
C LEU A 325 -11.20 12.06 -3.64
N LEU A 326 -11.22 11.47 -2.44
CA LEU A 326 -10.04 10.90 -1.80
C LEU A 326 -9.95 9.40 -2.11
N MET A 327 -8.95 8.99 -2.89
CA MET A 327 -8.67 7.58 -3.17
C MET A 327 -7.57 7.08 -2.22
N HIS A 328 -7.93 6.27 -1.22
CA HIS A 328 -6.98 5.74 -0.24
C HIS A 328 -6.63 4.28 -0.55
N TYR A 329 -5.33 4.00 -0.70
CA TYR A 329 -4.80 2.67 -0.97
C TYR A 329 -4.10 2.08 0.26
N HIS A 330 -4.57 0.89 0.65
CA HIS A 330 -4.07 0.07 1.75
C HIS A 330 -4.19 0.70 3.14
N GLY A 331 -5.14 0.18 3.95
CA GLY A 331 -5.37 0.65 5.32
C GLY A 331 -6.57 -0.02 5.97
N ASN A 332 -6.76 0.16 7.27
CA ASN A 332 -8.01 -0.22 7.93
C ASN A 332 -9.13 0.74 7.45
N VAL A 333 -10.27 0.18 7.02
CA VAL A 333 -11.38 0.94 6.42
C VAL A 333 -12.00 1.93 7.42
N GLU A 334 -12.44 1.43 8.57
CA GLU A 334 -13.04 2.21 9.67
C GLU A 334 -12.11 3.33 10.16
N LEU A 335 -10.79 3.07 10.20
CA LEU A 335 -9.78 4.08 10.53
C LEU A 335 -9.71 5.22 9.52
N VAL A 336 -9.78 4.93 8.22
CA VAL A 336 -9.75 5.98 7.19
C VAL A 336 -11.07 6.76 7.18
N GLU A 337 -12.21 6.09 7.36
CA GLU A 337 -13.54 6.71 7.46
C GLU A 337 -13.58 7.70 8.64
N GLN A 338 -13.28 7.24 9.86
CA GLN A 338 -13.23 8.07 11.06
C GLN A 338 -12.17 9.18 10.97
N SER A 339 -11.03 8.94 10.30
CA SER A 339 -10.00 9.98 10.11
C SER A 339 -10.44 11.10 9.18
N VAL A 340 -11.19 10.77 8.12
CA VAL A 340 -11.76 11.74 7.18
C VAL A 340 -12.84 12.58 7.85
N GLU A 341 -13.69 11.96 8.66
CA GLU A 341 -14.71 12.65 9.46
C GLU A 341 -14.07 13.62 10.46
N ALA A 342 -13.09 13.17 11.25
CA ALA A 342 -12.39 14.02 12.21
C ALA A 342 -11.63 15.19 11.55
N ALA A 343 -11.08 14.97 10.35
CA ALA A 343 -10.47 16.03 9.54
C ALA A 343 -11.49 16.96 8.83
N LYS A 344 -12.80 16.71 8.98
CA LYS A 344 -13.91 17.47 8.37
C LYS A 344 -13.79 17.64 6.85
N LEU A 345 -13.22 16.64 6.17
CA LEU A 345 -12.95 16.70 4.74
C LEU A 345 -14.25 16.48 3.93
N ASN A 346 -14.71 17.53 3.22
CA ASN A 346 -15.88 17.43 2.36
C ASN A 346 -15.56 16.74 1.03
N ALA A 347 -15.46 15.41 1.05
CA ALA A 347 -15.15 14.58 -0.11
C ALA A 347 -15.84 13.21 -0.02
N LEU A 348 -16.06 12.57 -1.17
CA LEU A 348 -16.28 11.12 -1.18
C LEU A 348 -14.93 10.41 -1.00
N VAL A 349 -14.94 9.27 -0.31
CA VAL A 349 -13.72 8.49 -0.05
C VAL A 349 -13.85 7.13 -0.71
N TYR A 350 -12.87 6.71 -1.49
CA TYR A 350 -12.79 5.36 -2.03
C TYR A 350 -11.58 4.63 -1.46
N ILE A 351 -11.85 3.64 -0.59
CA ILE A 351 -10.85 2.91 0.20
C ILE A 351 -10.62 1.54 -0.45
N ILE A 352 -9.37 1.26 -0.83
CA ILE A 352 -9.02 0.14 -1.71
C ILE A 352 -7.98 -0.75 -1.03
N ASN A 353 -8.32 -2.02 -0.82
CA ASN A 353 -7.47 -2.99 -0.11
C ASN A 353 -7.22 -4.25 -0.94
N TYR A 354 -6.12 -4.26 -1.70
CA TYR A 354 -5.73 -5.41 -2.52
C TYR A 354 -4.83 -6.43 -1.82
N GLY A 355 -4.51 -6.27 -0.53
CA GLY A 355 -3.63 -7.15 0.26
C GLY A 355 -2.37 -6.44 0.77
N GLU A 356 -1.33 -7.21 1.13
CA GLU A 356 -0.14 -6.69 1.84
C GLU A 356 1.08 -6.40 0.94
N SER A 357 1.03 -6.66 -0.38
CA SER A 357 2.17 -6.39 -1.28
C SER A 357 1.87 -5.33 -2.33
N SER A 358 2.82 -4.41 -2.54
CA SER A 358 2.70 -3.31 -3.52
C SER A 358 2.51 -3.80 -4.96
N GLY A 359 2.95 -5.02 -5.28
CA GLY A 359 2.68 -5.67 -6.56
C GLY A 359 1.19 -5.91 -6.81
N ARG A 360 0.39 -6.16 -5.77
CA ARG A 360 -1.07 -6.37 -5.89
C ARG A 360 -1.81 -5.06 -6.21
N TYR A 361 -1.37 -3.94 -5.64
CA TYR A 361 -1.85 -2.59 -5.99
C TYR A 361 -1.37 -2.12 -7.37
N SER A 362 -0.13 -2.49 -7.74
CA SER A 362 0.45 -2.16 -9.04
C SER A 362 -0.28 -2.79 -10.22
N ARG A 363 -0.74 -4.05 -10.07
CA ARG A 363 -1.20 -4.89 -11.19
C ARG A 363 -2.45 -4.36 -11.92
N PRO A 364 -3.57 -3.98 -11.25
CA PRO A 364 -4.76 -3.48 -11.93
C PRO A 364 -4.49 -2.20 -12.74
N LEU A 365 -3.64 -1.31 -12.20
CA LEU A 365 -3.36 0.02 -12.75
C LEU A 365 -2.36 0.03 -13.92
N ARG A 366 -1.90 -1.16 -14.36
CA ARG A 366 -1.07 -1.33 -15.57
C ARG A 366 -1.84 -1.10 -16.87
N ARG A 367 -3.15 -1.32 -16.90
CA ARG A 367 -3.95 -1.06 -18.12
C ARG A 367 -4.11 0.46 -18.30
N PRO A 368 -4.00 1.03 -19.52
CA PRO A 368 -4.04 2.48 -19.74
C PRO A 368 -5.33 3.17 -19.31
N ASP A 369 -6.44 2.45 -19.31
CA ASP A 369 -7.82 2.89 -18.99
C ASP A 369 -8.22 2.68 -17.52
N ALA A 370 -7.44 1.92 -16.75
CA ALA A 370 -7.86 1.43 -15.43
C ALA A 370 -8.16 2.52 -14.39
N PHE A 371 -7.53 3.68 -14.49
CA PHE A 371 -7.76 4.81 -13.57
C PHE A 371 -9.03 5.57 -13.94
N ASP A 372 -9.22 5.86 -15.23
CA ASP A 372 -10.34 6.66 -15.71
C ASP A 372 -11.66 5.88 -15.56
N ASN A 373 -11.65 4.59 -15.89
CA ASN A 373 -12.76 3.67 -15.58
C ASN A 373 -13.07 3.58 -14.08
N MET A 374 -12.08 3.75 -13.20
CA MET A 374 -12.28 3.74 -11.76
C MET A 374 -12.99 5.01 -11.29
N LEU A 375 -12.66 6.18 -11.87
CA LEU A 375 -13.39 7.42 -11.63
C LEU A 375 -14.84 7.33 -12.14
N THR A 376 -15.06 6.85 -13.36
CA THR A 376 -16.41 6.61 -13.91
C THR A 376 -17.22 5.64 -13.05
N SER A 377 -16.57 4.60 -12.52
CA SER A 377 -17.23 3.64 -11.61
C SER A 377 -17.60 4.28 -10.26
N VAL A 378 -16.82 5.24 -9.75
CA VAL A 378 -17.16 6.02 -8.56
C VAL A 378 -18.39 6.91 -8.84
N GLU A 379 -18.45 7.61 -9.98
CA GLU A 379 -19.59 8.45 -10.36
C GLU A 379 -20.88 7.62 -10.49
N ALA A 380 -20.85 6.53 -11.26
CA ALA A 380 -21.98 5.62 -11.41
C ALA A 380 -22.46 5.04 -10.06
N ARG A 381 -21.53 4.78 -9.13
CA ARG A 381 -21.86 4.27 -7.80
C ARG A 381 -22.36 5.35 -6.84
N ALA A 382 -21.88 6.59 -6.98
CA ALA A 382 -22.41 7.74 -6.26
C ALA A 382 -23.86 8.04 -6.67
N ALA A 383 -24.19 7.94 -7.97
CA ALA A 383 -25.58 8.03 -8.44
C ALA A 383 -26.45 6.91 -7.85
N THR A 384 -26.09 5.66 -8.11
CA THR A 384 -26.97 4.52 -7.86
C THR A 384 -27.10 4.11 -6.40
N ALA A 385 -26.00 4.13 -5.63
CA ALA A 385 -26.01 3.65 -4.24
C ALA A 385 -26.07 4.77 -3.21
N LEU A 386 -25.26 5.81 -3.40
CA LEU A 386 -25.27 6.97 -2.51
C LEU A 386 -26.44 7.92 -2.79
N ARG A 387 -27.08 7.84 -3.97
CA ARG A 387 -28.18 8.75 -4.39
C ARG A 387 -27.77 10.21 -4.52
N LEU A 388 -26.52 10.47 -4.91
CA LEU A 388 -26.07 11.80 -5.33
C LEU A 388 -26.62 12.08 -6.74
N ALA A 389 -27.38 13.16 -6.93
CA ALA A 389 -27.83 13.53 -8.26
C ALA A 389 -26.66 14.05 -9.11
N ASN A 390 -26.66 13.73 -10.40
CA ASN A 390 -25.69 14.20 -11.40
C ASN A 390 -24.21 14.16 -10.92
N PRO A 391 -23.70 13.03 -10.40
CA PRO A 391 -22.38 12.97 -9.76
C PRO A 391 -21.25 13.25 -10.75
N ARG A 392 -20.33 14.16 -10.40
CA ARG A 392 -19.15 14.52 -11.21
C ARG A 392 -17.90 14.64 -10.33
N VAL A 393 -16.83 13.90 -10.63
CA VAL A 393 -15.57 13.97 -9.86
C VAL A 393 -14.85 15.29 -10.14
N GLY A 394 -14.71 16.11 -9.12
CA GLY A 394 -13.91 17.34 -9.07
C GLY A 394 -12.41 17.05 -8.92
N ARG A 395 -11.81 17.54 -7.84
CA ARG A 395 -10.40 17.28 -7.50
C ARG A 395 -10.25 15.82 -7.04
N VAL A 396 -9.08 15.24 -7.30
CA VAL A 396 -8.74 13.87 -6.89
C VAL A 396 -7.48 13.91 -6.03
N ALA A 397 -7.59 13.45 -4.79
CA ALA A 397 -6.43 13.17 -3.95
C ALA A 397 -6.11 11.67 -4.00
N LEU A 398 -4.83 11.33 -4.10
CA LEU A 398 -4.36 9.99 -3.81
C LEU A 398 -3.76 9.96 -2.41
N SER A 399 -4.15 8.96 -1.62
CA SER A 399 -3.54 8.64 -0.34
C SER A 399 -3.05 7.20 -0.34
N SER A 400 -1.89 6.92 0.25
CA SER A 400 -1.45 5.54 0.45
C SER A 400 -0.64 5.35 1.73
N TRP A 401 -0.88 4.23 2.39
CA TRP A 401 -0.01 3.71 3.45
C TRP A 401 0.70 2.43 2.98
N SER A 402 1.95 2.24 3.40
CA SER A 402 2.75 1.04 3.13
C SER A 402 2.64 0.51 1.68
N ALA A 403 2.18 -0.73 1.50
CA ALA A 403 1.95 -1.39 0.21
C ALA A 403 1.12 -0.59 -0.82
N GLY A 404 0.26 0.34 -0.38
CA GLY A 404 -0.53 1.22 -1.25
C GLY A 404 0.30 2.04 -2.23
N TYR A 405 1.60 2.25 -1.92
CA TYR A 405 2.64 2.76 -2.83
C TYR A 405 2.49 2.27 -4.28
N GLY A 406 2.22 0.96 -4.44
CA GLY A 406 2.18 0.33 -5.76
C GLY A 406 1.10 0.90 -6.68
N ALA A 407 -0.03 1.34 -6.12
CA ALA A 407 -1.09 2.01 -6.88
C ALA A 407 -0.65 3.41 -7.30
N VAL A 408 -0.26 4.23 -6.32
CA VAL A 408 0.20 5.61 -6.54
C VAL A 408 1.32 5.67 -7.58
N TYR A 409 2.37 4.85 -7.43
CA TYR A 409 3.46 4.78 -8.39
C TYR A 409 2.97 4.44 -9.81
N HIS A 410 2.00 3.53 -9.97
CA HIS A 410 1.46 3.17 -11.27
C HIS A 410 0.50 4.22 -11.86
N ILE A 411 -0.19 5.01 -11.04
CA ILE A 411 -1.02 6.14 -11.50
C ILE A 411 -0.10 7.26 -11.99
N LEU A 412 0.82 7.75 -11.15
CA LEU A 412 1.68 8.91 -11.45
C LEU A 412 2.67 8.67 -12.60
N ARG A 413 2.87 7.43 -13.05
CA ARG A 413 3.69 7.14 -14.24
C ARG A 413 3.08 7.61 -15.56
N SER A 414 1.76 7.76 -15.65
CA SER A 414 1.14 8.38 -16.81
C SER A 414 1.04 9.89 -16.59
N ARG A 415 1.46 10.68 -17.58
CA ARG A 415 1.36 12.15 -17.52
C ARG A 415 -0.10 12.60 -17.31
N SER A 416 -1.03 12.10 -18.13
CA SER A 416 -2.46 12.45 -18.02
C SER A 416 -3.05 12.16 -16.64
N ARG A 417 -2.68 11.04 -16.02
CA ARG A 417 -3.14 10.67 -14.68
C ARG A 417 -2.47 11.50 -13.59
N LEU A 418 -1.19 11.81 -13.72
CA LEU A 418 -0.47 12.71 -12.82
C LEU A 418 -1.11 14.11 -12.88
N ASP A 419 -1.45 14.59 -14.08
CA ASP A 419 -2.15 15.86 -14.30
C ASP A 419 -3.54 15.88 -13.64
N ARG A 420 -4.28 14.77 -13.72
CA ARG A 420 -5.62 14.59 -13.14
C ARG A 420 -5.66 14.61 -11.60
N VAL A 421 -4.57 14.22 -10.95
CA VAL A 421 -4.43 14.20 -9.48
C VAL A 421 -4.09 15.60 -8.98
N ASP A 422 -4.85 16.09 -8.01
CA ASP A 422 -4.67 17.39 -7.36
C ASP A 422 -3.70 17.32 -6.17
N ALA A 423 -3.83 16.27 -5.36
CA ALA A 423 -3.08 16.09 -4.13
C ALA A 423 -2.56 14.66 -3.93
N LEU A 424 -1.45 14.54 -3.21
CA LEU A 424 -0.77 13.28 -2.92
C LEU A 424 -0.36 13.20 -1.45
N LEU A 425 -0.92 12.24 -0.71
CA LEU A 425 -0.65 11.99 0.71
C LEU A 425 0.06 10.63 0.88
N LEU A 426 1.33 10.65 1.27
CA LEU A 426 2.17 9.45 1.43
C LEU A 426 2.47 9.19 2.90
N LEU A 427 1.79 8.20 3.47
CA LEU A 427 1.89 7.82 4.88
C LEU A 427 2.85 6.64 5.01
N ASP A 428 4.12 6.91 5.29
CA ASP A 428 5.21 5.90 5.33
C ASP A 428 5.18 4.91 4.15
N SER A 429 4.92 5.44 2.96
CA SER A 429 4.64 4.68 1.74
C SER A 429 5.47 5.12 0.53
N LEU A 430 6.40 6.05 0.67
CA LEU A 430 7.35 6.35 -0.41
C LEU A 430 8.45 5.27 -0.45
N HIS A 431 8.17 4.14 -1.09
CA HIS A 431 9.15 3.07 -1.25
C HIS A 431 10.05 3.29 -2.48
N GLY A 432 11.30 2.88 -2.38
CA GLY A 432 12.25 2.86 -3.50
C GLY A 432 12.53 1.45 -4.04
N GLN A 433 13.48 1.38 -4.95
CA GLN A 433 14.15 0.15 -5.38
C GLN A 433 15.64 0.48 -5.50
N TYR A 434 16.53 -0.44 -5.14
CA TYR A 434 17.94 -0.26 -5.45
C TYR A 434 18.21 -0.47 -6.95
N ALA A 435 19.28 0.14 -7.46
CA ALA A 435 19.76 -0.12 -8.81
C ALA A 435 20.22 -1.59 -8.95
N PRO A 436 20.14 -2.19 -10.15
CA PRO A 436 20.58 -3.58 -10.35
C PRO A 436 22.02 -3.80 -9.88
N GLY A 437 22.24 -4.81 -9.04
CA GLY A 437 23.56 -5.12 -8.46
C GLY A 437 24.06 -4.09 -7.45
N GLN A 438 23.18 -3.31 -6.82
CA GLN A 438 23.52 -2.32 -5.78
C GLN A 438 22.64 -2.54 -4.55
N GLU A 439 23.17 -2.25 -3.35
CA GLU A 439 22.44 -2.42 -2.08
C GLU A 439 22.16 -1.09 -1.36
N THR A 440 22.71 0.02 -1.85
CA THR A 440 22.57 1.37 -1.25
C THR A 440 22.11 2.42 -2.26
N LYS A 441 22.51 2.29 -3.53
CA LYS A 441 22.18 3.25 -4.60
C LYS A 441 20.76 3.07 -5.10
N LEU A 442 19.89 4.06 -4.89
CA LEU A 442 18.50 4.03 -5.37
C LEU A 442 18.40 4.15 -6.90
N LEU A 443 17.49 3.36 -7.48
CA LEU A 443 17.10 3.40 -8.88
C LEU A 443 16.23 4.63 -9.16
N GLY A 444 16.86 5.73 -9.58
CA GLY A 444 16.19 7.02 -9.80
C GLY A 444 14.95 7.00 -10.71
N LEU A 445 14.85 6.05 -11.64
CA LEU A 445 13.67 5.85 -12.49
C LEU A 445 12.39 5.56 -11.69
N ARG A 446 12.48 4.91 -10.52
CA ARG A 446 11.31 4.68 -9.63
C ARG A 446 10.83 5.97 -8.97
N LEU A 447 11.73 6.90 -8.70
CA LEU A 447 11.44 8.13 -7.98
C LEU A 447 10.98 9.27 -8.91
N LYS A 448 11.26 9.19 -10.22
CA LYS A 448 10.92 10.22 -11.21
C LYS A 448 9.47 10.73 -11.14
N PRO A 449 8.41 9.88 -11.03
CA PRO A 449 7.03 10.39 -10.94
C PRO A 449 6.79 11.28 -9.71
N PHE A 450 7.37 10.89 -8.57
CA PHE A 450 7.28 11.65 -7.31
C PHE A 450 8.08 12.95 -7.37
N VAL A 451 9.25 12.97 -8.01
CA VAL A 451 10.03 14.20 -8.26
C VAL A 451 9.23 15.17 -9.14
N THR A 452 8.58 14.67 -10.21
CA THR A 452 7.72 15.50 -11.06
C THR A 452 6.55 16.09 -10.28
N PHE A 453 5.87 15.27 -9.46
CA PHE A 453 4.73 15.73 -8.66
C PHE A 453 5.17 16.74 -7.58
N ALA A 454 6.27 16.46 -6.87
CA ALA A 454 6.83 17.35 -5.87
C ALA A 454 7.25 18.72 -6.45
N ARG A 455 7.83 18.77 -7.65
CA ARG A 455 8.16 20.05 -8.31
C ARG A 455 6.93 20.92 -8.58
N ARG A 456 5.79 20.31 -8.93
CA ARG A 456 4.51 21.02 -9.09
C ARG A 456 3.95 21.49 -7.74
N ALA A 457 4.18 20.71 -6.68
CA ALA A 457 3.82 21.11 -5.32
C ALA A 457 4.67 22.28 -4.79
N LEU A 458 5.97 22.32 -5.12
CA LEU A 458 6.88 23.41 -4.76
C LEU A 458 6.52 24.76 -5.41
N VAL A 459 5.77 24.76 -6.52
CA VAL A 459 5.22 25.98 -7.12
C VAL A 459 3.78 26.28 -6.68
N GLY A 460 3.10 25.35 -5.99
CA GLY A 460 1.73 25.50 -5.46
C GLY A 460 0.63 24.83 -6.32
N GLU A 461 0.98 24.39 -7.53
CA GLU A 461 0.04 23.80 -8.51
C GLU A 461 -0.62 22.52 -7.98
N LYS A 462 0.09 21.73 -7.17
CA LYS A 462 -0.35 20.48 -6.54
C LYS A 462 -0.11 20.51 -5.03
N LEU A 463 -0.69 19.60 -4.26
CA LEU A 463 -0.33 19.38 -2.85
C LEU A 463 0.38 18.05 -2.68
N MET A 464 1.56 18.04 -2.05
CA MET A 464 2.24 16.81 -1.67
C MET A 464 2.57 16.83 -0.19
N VAL A 465 2.01 15.88 0.57
CA VAL A 465 2.33 15.67 1.97
C VAL A 465 2.92 14.27 2.14
N LEU A 466 4.07 14.18 2.79
CA LEU A 466 4.76 12.91 3.06
C LEU A 466 5.09 12.79 4.54
N THR A 467 4.85 11.62 5.11
CA THR A 467 5.41 11.20 6.40
C THR A 467 6.23 9.93 6.20
N HIS A 468 7.31 9.72 6.96
CA HIS A 468 8.04 8.45 6.95
C HIS A 468 8.63 8.09 8.31
N SER A 469 8.85 6.80 8.54
CA SER A 469 9.59 6.25 9.68
C SER A 469 11.03 5.89 9.29
N ALA A 470 11.83 5.47 10.26
CA ALA A 470 13.16 4.87 10.07
C ALA A 470 13.13 3.31 10.10
N VAL A 471 11.95 2.69 9.94
CA VAL A 471 11.77 1.23 9.94
C VAL A 471 12.65 0.58 8.87
N GLN A 472 13.41 -0.43 9.27
CA GLN A 472 14.35 -1.11 8.39
C GLN A 472 13.65 -2.10 7.46
N THR A 473 14.09 -2.15 6.20
CA THR A 473 13.51 -2.95 5.13
C THR A 473 14.56 -3.90 4.54
N HIS A 474 14.14 -5.10 4.16
CA HIS A 474 15.04 -6.11 3.58
C HIS A 474 14.87 -6.20 2.06
N GLY A 475 15.96 -5.99 1.31
CA GLY A 475 16.01 -6.11 -0.16
C GLY A 475 15.54 -4.87 -0.95
N TYR A 476 15.17 -3.78 -0.28
CA TYR A 476 14.79 -2.49 -0.87
C TYR A 476 15.04 -1.36 0.16
N PRO A 477 15.19 -0.09 -0.28
CA PRO A 477 15.43 1.03 0.63
C PRO A 477 14.22 1.31 1.52
N ASN A 478 14.49 1.74 2.76
CA ASN A 478 13.44 2.23 3.63
C ASN A 478 12.92 3.59 3.15
N THR A 479 11.85 4.04 3.79
CA THR A 479 11.14 5.27 3.44
C THR A 479 11.97 6.52 3.78
N THR A 480 12.78 6.53 4.85
CA THR A 480 13.80 7.57 5.09
C THR A 480 14.75 7.73 3.90
N ALA A 481 15.46 6.68 3.51
CA ALA A 481 16.45 6.75 2.41
C ALA A 481 15.79 7.13 1.06
N THR A 482 14.52 6.76 0.87
CA THR A 482 13.77 7.14 -0.33
C THR A 482 13.30 8.61 -0.27
N ALA A 483 12.94 9.11 0.91
CA ALA A 483 12.62 10.51 1.16
C ALA A 483 13.85 11.42 1.01
N ASP A 484 15.02 11.03 1.54
CA ASP A 484 16.27 11.76 1.37
C ASP A 484 16.68 11.84 -0.11
N ALA A 485 16.53 10.72 -0.83
CA ALA A 485 16.73 10.68 -2.27
C ALA A 485 15.73 11.54 -3.07
N LEU A 486 14.54 11.82 -2.52
CA LEU A 486 13.58 12.76 -3.12
C LEU A 486 14.05 14.19 -2.88
N LEU A 487 14.32 14.56 -1.61
CA LEU A 487 14.79 15.89 -1.21
C LEU A 487 16.07 16.30 -1.95
N GLN A 488 17.05 15.41 -2.07
CA GLN A 488 18.27 15.63 -2.84
C GLN A 488 18.01 16.01 -4.32
N ARG A 489 16.96 15.46 -4.94
CA ARG A 489 16.58 15.75 -6.34
C ARG A 489 15.74 17.02 -6.50
N LEU A 490 15.26 17.56 -5.40
CA LEU A 490 14.54 18.83 -5.30
C LEU A 490 15.46 19.98 -4.85
N GLY A 491 16.67 19.68 -4.37
CA GLY A 491 17.58 20.68 -3.80
C GLY A 491 17.15 21.15 -2.41
N LEU A 492 16.41 20.30 -1.67
CA LEU A 492 15.83 20.64 -0.38
C LEU A 492 16.59 19.98 0.77
N SER A 493 16.70 20.70 1.88
CA SER A 493 17.27 20.22 3.14
C SER A 493 16.18 20.20 4.21
N ARG A 494 16.27 19.24 5.15
CA ARG A 494 15.38 19.16 6.30
C ARG A 494 15.79 20.19 7.35
N THR A 495 14.81 20.80 8.01
CA THR A 495 14.98 21.50 9.29
C THR A 495 14.67 20.55 10.45
N LYS A 496 15.07 20.90 11.67
CA LYS A 496 14.58 20.24 12.88
C LYS A 496 13.09 20.54 13.04
N ALA A 497 12.31 19.57 13.53
CA ALA A 497 10.90 19.80 13.83
C ALA A 497 10.70 20.90 14.88
N THR A 498 9.64 21.69 14.72
CA THR A 498 9.17 22.66 15.73
C THR A 498 8.54 21.94 16.94
N ALA A 499 8.29 22.66 18.02
CA ALA A 499 7.59 22.08 19.18
C ALA A 499 6.16 21.60 18.83
N GLU A 500 5.48 22.27 17.90
CA GLU A 500 4.13 21.93 17.42
C GLU A 500 4.13 20.65 16.56
N THR A 501 5.12 20.52 15.67
CA THR A 501 5.20 19.38 14.72
C THR A 501 5.91 18.16 15.31
N ALA A 502 6.81 18.33 16.29
CA ALA A 502 7.60 17.24 16.88
C ALA A 502 6.75 16.12 17.50
N SER A 503 5.60 16.48 18.09
CA SER A 503 4.65 15.55 18.70
C SER A 503 3.25 15.85 18.17
N PRO A 504 2.85 15.30 17.00
CA PRO A 504 1.51 15.49 16.47
C PRO A 504 0.45 15.03 17.48
N PRO A 505 -0.73 15.70 17.54
CA PRO A 505 -1.74 15.43 18.55
C PRO A 505 -2.09 13.95 18.70
N GLU A 506 -2.43 13.55 19.93
CA GLU A 506 -2.96 12.22 20.19
C GLU A 506 -4.31 12.03 19.48
N VAL A 507 -4.61 10.80 19.07
CA VAL A 507 -5.82 10.48 18.32
C VAL A 507 -6.70 9.52 19.10
N GLU A 508 -7.88 10.00 19.47
CA GLU A 508 -8.88 9.28 20.27
C GLU A 508 -10.02 8.66 19.44
N LEU A 509 -9.80 8.46 18.13
CA LEU A 509 -10.75 7.76 17.27
C LEU A 509 -11.09 6.37 17.83
N GLU A 510 -12.37 6.03 17.85
CA GLU A 510 -12.90 4.82 18.50
C GLU A 510 -12.19 3.55 18.02
N VAL A 511 -11.92 3.44 16.71
CA VAL A 511 -11.17 2.33 16.11
C VAL A 511 -9.71 2.24 16.56
N VAL A 512 -9.07 3.39 16.86
CA VAL A 512 -7.70 3.44 17.40
C VAL A 512 -7.71 3.06 18.89
N VAL A 513 -8.69 3.52 19.65
CA VAL A 513 -8.88 3.12 21.05
C VAL A 513 -9.11 1.60 21.16
N LYS A 514 -9.98 1.03 20.32
CA LYS A 514 -10.22 -0.42 20.21
C LYS A 514 -8.98 -1.20 19.77
N ALA A 515 -8.14 -0.62 18.91
CA ALA A 515 -6.91 -1.24 18.43
C ALA A 515 -5.81 -1.32 19.50
N PHE A 516 -5.74 -0.33 20.39
CA PHE A 516 -4.72 -0.19 21.43
C PHE A 516 -5.35 -0.01 22.83
N PRO A 517 -6.04 -1.05 23.35
CA PRO A 517 -6.84 -0.95 24.57
C PRO A 517 -6.01 -0.83 25.86
N SER A 518 -4.69 -1.03 25.80
CA SER A 518 -3.77 -0.83 26.92
C SER A 518 -3.26 0.61 27.07
N GLY A 519 -3.73 1.55 26.24
CA GLY A 519 -3.26 2.95 26.25
C GLY A 519 -1.89 3.16 25.60
N GLU A 520 -0.98 2.19 25.69
CA GLU A 520 0.32 2.20 25.00
C GLU A 520 0.15 2.34 23.47
N ARG A 521 0.30 3.56 22.97
CA ARG A 521 0.32 3.91 21.54
C ARG A 521 1.65 4.58 21.22
N ASN A 522 2.42 3.98 20.31
CA ASN A 522 3.60 4.64 19.75
C ASN A 522 3.12 5.67 18.74
N TRP A 523 2.87 6.90 19.19
CA TRP A 523 2.63 8.03 18.29
C TRP A 523 3.90 8.42 17.52
N MET A 524 3.71 9.05 16.37
CA MET A 524 4.80 9.59 15.57
C MET A 524 5.58 10.61 16.38
N LYS A 525 6.91 10.51 16.32
CA LYS A 525 7.84 11.51 16.86
C LYS A 525 8.55 12.12 15.67
N VAL A 526 8.26 13.37 15.35
CA VAL A 526 8.85 14.04 14.18
C VAL A 526 10.18 14.65 14.60
N ASP A 527 11.27 14.16 14.02
CA ASP A 527 12.62 14.68 14.31
C ASP A 527 12.95 15.86 13.39
N SER A 528 12.39 15.84 12.18
CA SER A 528 12.76 16.72 11.08
C SER A 528 11.59 17.00 10.13
N GLU A 529 11.62 18.14 9.44
CA GLU A 529 10.56 18.56 8.54
C GLU A 529 11.08 19.29 7.31
N VAL A 530 10.22 19.43 6.29
CA VAL A 530 10.37 20.35 5.17
C VAL A 530 9.01 20.94 4.85
N HIS A 531 8.90 22.26 4.82
CA HIS A 531 7.70 22.98 4.40
C HIS A 531 8.06 24.05 3.37
N GLN A 532 7.59 23.89 2.13
CA GLN A 532 7.81 24.86 1.06
C GLN A 532 6.61 24.89 0.10
N ARG A 533 5.87 26.01 0.12
CA ARG A 533 4.55 26.15 -0.51
C ARG A 533 3.65 24.96 -0.16
N ALA A 534 3.21 24.18 -1.15
CA ALA A 534 2.33 23.02 -0.97
C ALA A 534 3.10 21.68 -0.96
N PHE A 535 4.41 21.70 -0.76
CA PHE A 535 5.21 20.51 -0.45
C PHE A 535 5.52 20.46 1.05
N HIS A 536 5.09 19.38 1.71
CA HIS A 536 5.29 19.14 3.13
C HIS A 536 5.87 17.74 3.36
N LEU A 537 6.89 17.64 4.21
CA LEU A 537 7.49 16.39 4.64
C LEU A 537 7.68 16.40 6.15
N LEU A 538 7.28 15.32 6.82
CA LEU A 538 7.59 15.05 8.23
C LEU A 538 8.44 13.76 8.30
N GLY A 539 9.65 13.87 8.82
CA GLY A 539 10.55 12.76 9.03
C GLY A 539 10.53 12.31 10.48
N CYS A 540 9.98 11.13 10.72
CA CYS A 540 9.74 10.61 12.05
C CYS A 540 10.84 9.63 12.50
N SER A 541 11.21 9.70 13.78
CA SER A 541 11.86 8.58 14.45
C SER A 541 10.88 7.42 14.62
N GLY A 542 11.44 6.22 14.71
CA GLY A 542 10.68 4.98 14.81
C GLY A 542 11.27 3.90 13.92
N THR A 543 11.49 2.72 14.50
CA THR A 543 12.15 1.57 13.85
C THR A 543 11.32 0.29 13.93
N HIS A 544 10.14 0.34 14.54
CA HIS A 544 9.26 -0.79 14.81
C HIS A 544 7.95 -0.71 14.01
N LYS A 545 7.21 -1.84 13.99
CA LYS A 545 5.91 -1.94 13.31
C LYS A 545 4.83 -1.01 13.88
N GLY A 546 4.88 -0.70 15.18
CA GLY A 546 3.96 0.25 15.81
C GLY A 546 4.14 1.65 15.21
N ASP A 547 5.40 2.07 15.09
CA ASP A 547 5.80 3.37 14.52
C ASP A 547 5.31 3.48 13.06
N HIS A 548 5.46 2.41 12.25
CA HIS A 548 4.89 2.33 10.90
C HIS A 548 3.35 2.50 10.85
N ILE A 549 2.63 1.93 11.83
CA ILE A 549 1.17 2.02 11.94
C ILE A 549 0.73 3.42 12.38
N ALA A 550 1.54 4.12 13.20
CA ALA A 550 1.26 5.47 13.68
C ALA A 550 0.98 6.46 12.55
N HIS A 551 1.71 6.33 11.42
CA HIS A 551 1.51 7.14 10.22
C HIS A 551 0.08 7.05 9.66
N LEU A 552 -0.56 5.88 9.70
CA LEU A 552 -1.97 5.74 9.33
C LEU A 552 -2.90 6.18 10.48
N ALA A 553 -2.58 5.79 11.72
CA ALA A 553 -3.41 6.08 12.88
C ALA A 553 -3.57 7.58 13.19
N GLN A 554 -2.57 8.40 12.84
CA GLN A 554 -2.59 9.86 13.02
C GLN A 554 -2.83 10.64 11.71
N MET A 555 -3.40 10.01 10.68
CA MET A 555 -3.63 10.70 9.39
C MET A 555 -4.60 11.88 9.49
N SER A 556 -5.56 11.81 10.43
CA SER A 556 -6.55 12.86 10.75
C SER A 556 -5.94 14.15 11.27
N VAL A 557 -4.79 14.09 11.94
CA VAL A 557 -4.11 15.23 12.57
C VAL A 557 -2.81 15.64 11.88
N THR A 558 -2.43 14.96 10.79
CA THR A 558 -1.17 15.24 10.07
C THR A 558 -1.36 15.51 8.58
N VAL A 559 -1.83 14.53 7.80
CA VAL A 559 -1.88 14.66 6.33
C VAL A 559 -3.24 15.14 5.80
N LEU A 560 -4.34 14.78 6.47
CA LEU A 560 -5.68 15.18 6.06
C LEU A 560 -6.00 16.67 6.30
N PRO A 561 -5.55 17.33 7.39
CA PRO A 561 -5.82 18.76 7.59
C PRO A 561 -5.29 19.63 6.45
N ARG A 562 -4.10 19.32 5.92
CA ARG A 562 -3.52 20.01 4.75
C ARG A 562 -4.32 19.80 3.46
N LEU A 563 -4.97 18.65 3.33
CA LEU A 563 -5.87 18.40 2.21
C LEU A 563 -7.19 19.19 2.36
N ALA A 564 -7.75 19.23 3.56
CA ALA A 564 -8.94 20.03 3.86
C ALA A 564 -8.69 21.53 3.64
N GLU A 565 -7.55 22.05 4.11
CA GLU A 565 -7.07 23.42 3.88
C GLU A 565 -7.03 23.75 2.38
N ARG A 566 -6.37 22.92 1.56
CA ARG A 566 -6.33 23.10 0.10
C ARG A 566 -7.69 23.01 -0.56
N TRP A 567 -8.59 22.18 -0.07
CA TRP A 567 -9.91 21.98 -0.70
C TRP A 567 -10.97 22.99 -0.24
N GLN A 568 -10.76 23.68 0.88
CA GLN A 568 -11.54 24.86 1.25
C GLN A 568 -11.19 26.07 0.36
N GLN A 569 -9.95 26.15 -0.12
CA GLN A 569 -9.54 27.16 -1.10
C GLN A 569 -10.17 26.89 -2.47
N ALA A 570 -10.51 27.96 -3.18
CA ALA A 570 -10.89 27.89 -4.58
C ALA A 570 -9.74 27.25 -5.39
N PRO A 571 -10.01 26.43 -6.42
CA PRO A 571 -8.95 25.85 -7.23
C PRO A 571 -8.11 26.99 -7.84
N PRO A 572 -6.77 26.88 -7.85
CA PRO A 572 -5.92 27.91 -8.45
C PRO A 572 -6.31 28.07 -9.92
N SER A 573 -6.48 29.32 -10.35
CA SER A 573 -6.73 29.65 -11.76
C SER A 573 -5.68 28.96 -12.63
N PRO A 574 -6.05 28.34 -13.76
CA PRO A 574 -5.07 27.76 -14.65
C PRO A 574 -4.12 28.86 -15.12
N THR A 575 -2.82 28.69 -14.84
CA THR A 575 -1.79 29.55 -15.40
C THR A 575 -1.87 29.44 -16.93
N PRO A 576 -1.93 30.57 -17.67
CA PRO A 576 -2.05 30.56 -19.13
C PRO A 576 -0.83 29.94 -19.82
#